data_AF-D6SU44-F1
#
_entry.id   AF-D6SU44-F1
#
_cell.length_a   1.000
_cell.length_b   1.000
_cell.length_c   1.000
_cell.angle_alpha   90.00
_cell.angle_beta   90.00
_cell.angle_gamma   90.00
#
_symmetry.space_group_name_H-M   'P 1'
#
loop_
_entity.id
_entity.type
_entity.pdbx_description
1 polymer ?
#
loop_
_entity_poly.entity_id
_entity_poly.type
_entity_poly.pdbx_seq_one_letter_code
_entity_poly.pdbx_strand_id
1 'polypeptide(L)'
;MTPSNSNLDHSTDSITLSQYKRLVAPRPWLWWDTDDLTGLSLDSVVEGILARGDWPDFLEALDELGLDQVREIFLRQVNRQRNNYRAQTRNLFQIYFERHA
;
A
#
# COMPACT_ATOMS: atom_id res chain seq x y z
N MET A 1 33.92 -24.91 -0.14
CA MET A 1 33.29 -24.68 1.18
C MET A 1 33.27 -23.18 1.41
N THR A 2 32.09 -22.62 1.65
CA THR A 2 31.68 -21.20 1.85
C THR A 2 31.90 -20.19 0.71
N PRO A 3 30.98 -19.21 0.53
CA PRO A 3 29.52 -19.33 0.64
C PRO A 3 28.80 -18.81 -0.60
N SER A 4 27.56 -19.28 -0.77
CA SER A 4 26.60 -18.76 -1.74
C SER A 4 26.37 -17.26 -1.52
N ASN A 5 26.57 -16.46 -2.57
CA ASN A 5 25.99 -15.13 -2.68
C ASN A 5 24.47 -15.29 -2.87
N SER A 6 23.76 -15.45 -1.76
CA SER A 6 22.35 -15.11 -1.70
C SER A 6 22.24 -13.59 -1.67
N ASN A 7 22.25 -12.96 -2.85
CA ASN A 7 21.62 -11.67 -3.03
C ASN A 7 20.12 -11.90 -2.77
N LEU A 8 19.72 -11.78 -1.50
CA LEU A 8 18.33 -11.63 -1.14
C LEU A 8 17.86 -10.31 -1.75
N ASP A 9 16.99 -10.44 -2.74
CA ASP A 9 16.09 -9.40 -3.21
C ASP A 9 15.30 -8.84 -2.01
N HIS A 10 15.72 -7.68 -1.52
CA HIS A 10 14.99 -6.85 -0.56
C HIS A 10 14.31 -5.65 -1.27
N SER A 11 14.08 -5.74 -2.59
CA SER A 11 13.70 -4.57 -3.38
C SER A 11 12.18 -4.33 -3.47
N THR A 12 11.34 -5.14 -2.83
CA THR A 12 9.87 -5.10 -2.96
C THR A 12 9.13 -4.58 -1.73
N ASP A 13 9.78 -4.45 -0.57
CA ASP A 13 9.08 -4.12 0.68
C ASP A 13 9.07 -2.62 0.99
N SER A 14 10.19 -1.91 0.89
CA SER A 14 10.30 -0.50 1.30
C SER A 14 9.94 0.49 0.18
N ILE A 15 9.19 1.55 0.52
CA ILE A 15 8.87 2.63 -0.43
C ILE A 15 10.10 3.49 -0.77
N THR A 16 10.12 4.08 -1.96
CA THR A 16 11.17 5.02 -2.37
C THR A 16 11.00 6.39 -1.71
N LEU A 17 12.04 7.24 -1.75
CA LEU A 17 11.94 8.60 -1.24
C LEU A 17 10.88 9.45 -1.98
N SER A 18 10.67 9.21 -3.28
CA SER A 18 9.61 9.91 -4.03
C SER A 18 8.23 9.48 -3.56
N GLN A 19 8.02 8.18 -3.40
CA GLN A 19 6.77 7.61 -2.89
C GLN A 19 6.49 8.10 -1.47
N TYR A 20 7.48 8.11 -0.58
CA TYR A 20 7.32 8.67 0.77
C TYR A 20 6.88 10.14 0.73
N LYS A 21 7.57 10.99 -0.05
CA LYS A 21 7.26 12.43 -0.14
C LYS A 21 5.88 12.70 -0.73
N ARG A 22 5.40 11.85 -1.64
CA ARG A 22 4.12 12.04 -2.33
C ARG A 22 2.96 11.41 -1.56
N LEU A 23 3.12 10.19 -1.09
CA LEU A 23 2.03 9.38 -0.53
C LEU A 23 1.95 9.39 0.99
N VAL A 24 3.06 9.61 1.69
CA VAL A 24 3.14 9.45 3.15
C VAL A 24 3.29 10.80 3.86
N ALA A 25 4.34 11.55 3.53
CA ALA A 25 4.70 12.79 4.21
C ALA A 25 3.57 13.85 4.27
N PRO A 26 2.71 14.02 3.25
CA PRO A 26 1.62 15.00 3.31
C PRO A 26 0.49 14.60 4.26
N ARG A 27 0.40 13.31 4.62
CA ARG A 27 -0.75 12.69 5.28
C ARG A 27 -0.35 11.68 6.37
N PRO A 28 0.54 12.06 7.32
CA PRO A 28 1.07 11.14 8.33
C PRO A 28 -0.02 10.54 9.23
N TRP A 29 -1.16 11.22 9.39
CA TRP A 29 -2.29 10.74 10.20
C TRP A 29 -2.95 9.48 9.64
N LEU A 30 -2.72 9.12 8.37
CA LEU A 30 -3.17 7.83 7.82
C LEU A 30 -2.44 6.64 8.44
N TRP A 31 -1.37 6.83 9.22
CA TRP A 31 -0.65 5.81 9.98
C TRP A 31 -0.39 6.28 11.42
N TRP A 32 -1.41 6.83 12.08
CA TRP A 32 -1.33 7.37 13.45
C TRP A 32 -0.86 6.36 14.51
N ASP A 33 -0.89 5.07 14.19
CA ASP A 33 -0.47 3.94 15.02
C ASP A 33 0.98 3.50 14.77
N THR A 34 1.72 4.19 13.89
CA THR A 34 3.08 3.83 13.49
C THR A 34 4.08 4.92 13.88
N ASP A 35 5.10 4.55 14.66
CA ASP A 35 6.13 5.50 15.13
C ASP A 35 7.15 5.88 14.03
N ASP A 36 7.44 4.96 13.11
CA ASP A 36 8.38 5.17 12.00
C ASP A 36 7.67 5.11 10.64
N LEU A 37 7.33 6.29 10.11
CA LEU A 37 6.72 6.42 8.79
C LEU A 37 7.70 6.19 7.62
N THR A 38 9.01 6.28 7.89
CA THR A 38 10.04 6.10 6.85
C THR A 38 10.29 4.62 6.54
N GLY A 39 9.99 3.75 7.50
CA GLY A 39 10.05 2.29 7.37
C GLY A 39 8.78 1.64 6.82
N LEU A 40 7.79 2.42 6.37
CA LEU A 40 6.54 1.86 5.84
C LEU A 40 6.79 1.03 4.58
N SER A 41 6.15 -0.14 4.54
CA SER A 41 6.11 -0.93 3.33
C SER A 41 5.12 -0.37 2.32
N LEU A 42 5.31 -0.68 1.02
CA LEU A 42 4.35 -0.27 0.00
C LEU A 42 2.95 -0.85 0.26
N ASP A 43 2.87 -2.10 0.74
CA ASP A 43 1.64 -2.73 1.20
C ASP A 43 0.97 -1.86 2.29
N SER A 44 1.72 -1.47 3.34
CA SER A 44 1.20 -0.64 4.43
C SER A 44 0.75 0.74 3.94
N VAL A 45 1.44 1.32 2.95
CA VAL A 45 1.03 2.61 2.37
C VAL A 45 -0.31 2.48 1.64
N VAL A 46 -0.46 1.49 0.77
CA VAL A 46 -1.71 1.25 0.06
C VAL A 46 -2.85 0.91 1.02
N GLU A 47 -2.60 0.08 2.05
CA GLU A 47 -3.62 -0.23 3.06
C GLU A 47 -4.08 1.03 3.79
N GLY A 48 -3.14 1.88 4.22
CA GLY A 48 -3.44 3.14 4.90
C GLY A 48 -4.30 4.09 4.04
N ILE A 49 -3.94 4.27 2.77
CA ILE A 49 -4.70 5.10 1.83
C ILE A 49 -6.10 4.54 1.60
N LEU A 50 -6.22 3.25 1.26
CA LEU A 50 -7.51 2.65 0.95
C LEU A 50 -8.42 2.54 2.19
N ALA A 51 -7.84 2.32 3.38
CA ALA A 51 -8.62 2.15 4.61
C ALA A 51 -9.02 3.47 5.29
N ARG A 52 -8.19 4.51 5.18
CA ARG A 52 -8.30 5.72 6.00
C ARG A 52 -8.24 7.03 5.19
N GLY A 53 -7.79 6.99 3.94
CA GLY A 53 -7.70 8.16 3.06
C GLY A 53 -9.03 8.53 2.42
N ASP A 54 -8.99 9.62 1.64
CA ASP A 54 -10.11 10.11 0.84
C ASP A 54 -9.94 9.85 -0.67
N TRP A 55 -10.84 10.42 -1.48
CA TRP A 55 -10.79 10.22 -2.93
C TRP A 55 -9.54 10.82 -3.58
N PRO A 56 -9.13 12.07 -3.29
CA PRO A 56 -7.82 12.60 -3.68
C PRO A 56 -6.65 11.68 -3.31
N ASP A 57 -6.61 11.15 -2.09
CA ASP A 57 -5.53 10.26 -1.65
C ASP A 57 -5.41 9.01 -2.53
N PHE A 58 -6.55 8.44 -2.90
CA PHE A 58 -6.63 7.28 -3.79
C PHE A 58 -6.17 7.62 -5.22
N LEU A 59 -6.59 8.76 -5.77
CA LEU A 59 -6.12 9.20 -7.08
C LEU A 59 -4.61 9.41 -7.10
N GLU A 60 -4.03 9.99 -6.05
CA GLU A 60 -2.58 10.13 -5.97
C GLU A 60 -1.85 8.77 -5.91
N ALA A 61 -2.44 7.76 -5.25
CA ALA A 61 -1.90 6.41 -5.26
C ALA A 61 -1.95 5.78 -6.66
N LEU A 62 -3.03 5.99 -7.40
CA LEU A 62 -3.15 5.52 -8.79
C LEU A 62 -2.15 6.23 -9.71
N ASP A 63 -1.94 7.53 -9.53
CA ASP A 63 -0.98 8.28 -10.35
C ASP A 63 0.48 7.89 -10.06
N GLU A 64 0.81 7.49 -8.83
CA GLU A 64 2.18 7.10 -8.46
C GLU A 64 2.47 5.62 -8.75
N LEU A 65 1.50 4.73 -8.55
CA LEU A 65 1.70 3.27 -8.58
C LEU A 65 1.01 2.58 -9.77
N GLY A 66 -0.01 3.23 -10.34
CA GLY A 66 -0.87 2.62 -11.35
C GLY A 66 -1.95 1.71 -10.76
N LEU A 67 -3.02 1.53 -11.54
CA LEU A 67 -4.19 0.78 -11.12
C LEU A 67 -3.90 -0.70 -10.82
N ASP A 68 -3.09 -1.34 -11.66
CA ASP A 68 -2.79 -2.77 -11.52
C ASP A 68 -2.03 -3.09 -10.23
N GLN A 69 -1.03 -2.27 -9.89
CA GLN A 69 -0.24 -2.47 -8.68
C GLN A 69 -1.07 -2.27 -7.41
N VAL A 70 -1.88 -1.20 -7.37
CA VAL A 70 -2.78 -0.94 -6.25
C VAL A 70 -3.80 -2.07 -6.10
N ARG A 71 -4.37 -2.57 -7.20
CA ARG A 71 -5.29 -3.72 -7.20
C ARG A 71 -4.61 -4.97 -6.64
N GLU A 72 -3.41 -5.30 -7.12
CA GLU A 72 -2.70 -6.51 -6.70
C GLU A 72 -2.42 -6.50 -5.20
N ILE A 73 -1.94 -5.36 -4.68
CA ILE A 73 -1.71 -5.15 -3.25
C ILE A 73 -3.01 -5.32 -2.45
N PHE A 74 -4.09 -4.67 -2.88
CA PHE A 74 -5.39 -4.79 -2.23
C PHE A 74 -5.88 -6.24 -2.19
N LEU A 75 -5.84 -6.96 -3.32
CA LEU A 75 -6.28 -8.36 -3.40
C LEU A 75 -5.43 -9.28 -2.51
N ARG A 76 -4.11 -9.07 -2.46
CA ARG A 76 -3.22 -9.80 -1.55
C ARG A 76 -3.57 -9.55 -0.09
N GLN A 77 -3.93 -8.31 0.28
CA GLN A 77 -4.25 -7.93 1.66
C GLN A 77 -5.61 -8.47 2.13
N VAL A 78 -6.65 -8.37 1.31
CA VAL A 78 -8.00 -8.85 1.70
C VAL A 78 -8.09 -10.37 1.80
N ASN A 79 -7.14 -11.09 1.21
CA ASN A 79 -7.00 -12.55 1.34
C ASN A 79 -6.29 -12.97 2.64
N ARG A 80 -5.70 -12.04 3.41
CA ARG A 80 -5.09 -12.33 4.72
C ARG A 80 -6.16 -12.41 5.81
N GLN A 81 -5.92 -13.24 6.82
CA GLN A 81 -6.82 -13.43 7.96
C GLN A 81 -7.04 -12.14 8.77
N ARG A 82 -6.02 -11.26 8.84
CA ARG A 82 -6.09 -9.93 9.46
C ARG A 82 -5.74 -8.89 8.42
N ASN A 83 -6.57 -7.87 8.31
CA ASN A 83 -6.35 -6.66 7.52
C ASN A 83 -7.10 -5.49 8.19
N ASN A 84 -6.71 -4.27 7.86
CA ASN A 84 -7.26 -3.05 8.46
C ASN A 84 -8.49 -2.52 7.72
N TYR A 85 -9.03 -3.28 6.76
CA TYR A 85 -10.19 -2.87 5.99
C TYR A 85 -11.50 -3.08 6.75
N ARG A 86 -12.29 -2.02 6.83
CA ARG A 86 -13.71 -2.16 7.18
C ARG A 86 -14.44 -2.89 6.06
N ALA A 87 -15.49 -3.63 6.40
CA ALA A 87 -16.27 -4.41 5.42
C ALA A 87 -16.79 -3.55 4.25
N GLN A 88 -17.20 -2.30 4.53
CA GLN A 88 -17.66 -1.35 3.52
C GLN A 88 -16.54 -0.94 2.56
N THR A 89 -15.36 -0.61 3.09
CA THR A 89 -14.17 -0.28 2.29
C THR A 89 -13.75 -1.44 1.40
N ARG A 90 -13.69 -2.65 1.96
CA ARG A 90 -13.41 -3.87 1.19
C ARG A 90 -14.40 -4.05 0.05
N ASN A 91 -15.70 -3.94 0.33
CA ASN A 91 -16.73 -4.10 -0.69
C ASN A 91 -16.63 -3.02 -1.79
N LEU A 92 -16.39 -1.77 -1.41
CA LEU A 92 -16.23 -0.66 -2.36
C LEU A 92 -15.09 -0.93 -3.34
N PHE A 93 -13.89 -1.22 -2.82
CA PHE A 93 -12.71 -1.42 -3.67
C PHE A 93 -12.74 -2.75 -4.42
N GLN A 94 -13.37 -3.79 -3.88
CA GLN A 94 -13.64 -5.03 -4.63
C GLN A 94 -14.44 -4.73 -5.90
N ILE A 95 -15.58 -4.03 -5.77
CA ILE A 95 -16.43 -3.66 -6.91
C ILE A 95 -15.70 -2.72 -7.88
N TYR A 96 -14.92 -1.76 -7.35
CA TYR A 96 -14.15 -0.83 -8.17
C TYR A 96 -13.13 -1.57 -9.04
N PHE A 97 -12.29 -2.42 -8.44
CA PHE A 97 -11.24 -3.13 -9.16
C PHE A 97 -11.79 -4.22 -10.10
N GLU A 98 -12.96 -4.78 -9.83
CA GLU A 98 -13.64 -5.68 -10.78
C GLU A 98 -14.13 -4.97 -12.05
N ARG A 99 -14.43 -3.67 -11.97
CA ARG A 99 -14.98 -2.89 -13.10
C ARG A 99 -13.93 -2.18 -13.94
N HIS A 100 -12.82 -1.82 -13.34
CA HIS A 100 -11.85 -0.90 -13.93
C HIS A 100 -10.51 -1.54 -14.28
N ALA A 101 -10.27 -2.80 -13.93
CA ALA A 101 -8.97 -3.47 -14.08
C ALA A 101 -9.08 -4.87 -14.71
#